data_AF-A0A851QXV1-F1
#
_entry.id   AF-A0A851QXV1-F1
#
_cell.length_a   1.000
_cell.length_b   1.000
_cell.length_c   1.000
_cell.angle_alpha   90.00
_cell.angle_beta   90.00
_cell.angle_gamma   90.00
#
_symmetry.space_group_name_H-M   'P 1'
#
loop_
_entity.id
_entity.type
_entity.pdbx_description
1 polymer ?
#
loop_
_entity_poly.entity_id
_entity_poly.type
_entity_poly.pdbx_seq_one_letter_code
_entity_poly.pdbx_strand_id
1 'polypeptide(L)'
;FFLADYVYFENSSSNPYLIRRIEELNKTANGNVEAKVVCFYRRRDISNSLIMLADKHAKEVEEESETTIEVDLTDKQKHQLKHRELFLSRQYESLPATHIRGKCSVALLNETESVLSYLEKEDAFFYSLVYDPSLKTLLADKGEIRVGPRYQADVPDMLVEGELDDREQAKLEVKVWDPDSPLTDRQIDQFLVVARAVGTFARALDCSSSVRQPSLHMSAAAASRDITLFHAMDTLHKHNYDLSSAISVLVPLGGPVLCRDEMEEWSASEASLFEEALEKYGKDFNDIRQDFLPWKSLTSIIEYYYMWKTTDRYVQQKRLKAAEAESKLKQVYIPTYNKPNPNQISSNNGKPAAVNGAMGASYQAQATVIGRACESCYTPQSHQWYSWGPPNMQCRLCASCWIYWKKYGGLKMPTQTDEDKLSSSQPTEESHVRTHLSRQATQGTPVRNTGSPKSAVKTRQAFFLHTTCWTKLARQVCKNTLRLRQAARRPFVPINCAAIKAEYADRHCELAGNPLKIKSTRKPLSCIIGYLEIHPAVKPNVIRSTPSLQSPSAKRLLAPSNHSSLSILGKRNYSHHNGLDG
;
A
#
# COMPACT_ATOMS: atom_id res chain seq x y z
N PHE A 1 -15.58 18.59 -13.28
CA PHE A 1 -14.77 17.55 -12.60
C PHE A 1 -15.61 16.93 -11.51
N PHE A 2 -15.57 15.60 -11.41
CA PHE A 2 -16.31 14.80 -10.43
C PHE A 2 -15.36 14.19 -9.39
N LEU A 3 -15.92 13.68 -8.29
CA LEU A 3 -15.19 12.82 -7.36
C LEU A 3 -14.66 11.57 -8.07
N ALA A 4 -13.52 11.06 -7.61
CA ALA A 4 -12.75 9.96 -8.20
C ALA A 4 -12.15 10.23 -9.59
N ASP A 5 -12.37 11.40 -10.21
CA ASP A 5 -11.67 11.77 -11.45
C ASP A 5 -10.16 11.88 -11.20
N TYR A 6 -9.37 11.38 -12.15
CA TYR A 6 -7.93 11.66 -12.23
C TYR A 6 -7.71 12.94 -13.03
N VAL A 7 -6.84 13.82 -12.53
CA VAL A 7 -6.70 15.17 -13.06
C VAL A 7 -5.25 15.62 -13.11
N TYR A 8 -4.96 16.47 -14.09
CA TYR A 8 -3.71 17.20 -14.20
C TYR A 8 -3.75 18.45 -13.32
N PHE A 9 -2.86 18.53 -12.34
CA PHE A 9 -2.64 19.69 -11.48
C PHE A 9 -1.42 20.49 -11.94
N GLU A 10 -1.55 21.80 -12.01
CA GLU A 10 -0.43 22.70 -12.27
C GLU A 10 -0.02 23.45 -10.99
N ASN A 11 1.19 23.15 -10.49
CA ASN A 11 1.81 23.90 -9.40
C ASN A 11 2.67 25.08 -9.91
N SER A 12 3.27 24.92 -11.09
CA SER A 12 4.07 25.94 -11.78
C SER A 12 3.96 25.77 -13.28
N SER A 13 3.92 26.88 -14.03
CA SER A 13 3.86 26.88 -15.49
C SER A 13 5.09 26.22 -16.13
N SER A 14 6.24 26.30 -15.46
CA SER A 14 7.53 25.73 -15.89
C SER A 14 7.76 24.29 -15.48
N ASN A 15 6.81 23.65 -14.80
CA ASN A 15 6.89 22.23 -14.48
C ASN A 15 5.78 21.44 -15.20
N PRO A 16 6.02 20.16 -15.52
CA PRO A 16 4.96 19.28 -15.97
C PRO A 16 3.84 19.15 -14.95
N TYR A 17 2.63 18.85 -15.40
CA TYR A 17 1.47 18.64 -14.55
C TYR A 17 1.73 17.50 -13.56
N LEU A 18 1.20 17.62 -12.36
CA LEU A 18 1.13 16.53 -11.38
C LEU A 18 -0.15 15.74 -11.63
N ILE A 19 -0.11 14.42 -11.48
CA ILE A 19 -1.31 13.58 -11.61
C ILE A 19 -1.87 13.33 -10.21
N ARG A 20 -3.18 13.53 -10.05
CA ARG A 20 -3.85 13.35 -8.76
C ARG A 20 -5.25 12.77 -8.95
N ARG A 21 -5.77 12.08 -7.93
CA ARG A 21 -7.18 11.64 -7.89
C ARG A 21 -7.96 12.50 -6.91
N ILE A 22 -9.13 13.01 -7.33
CA ILE A 22 -10.02 13.80 -6.47
C ILE A 22 -10.75 12.87 -5.51
N GLU A 23 -10.59 13.09 -4.21
CA GLU A 23 -11.28 12.32 -3.17
C GLU A 23 -12.44 13.09 -2.56
N GLU A 24 -12.26 14.40 -2.36
CA GLU A 24 -13.28 15.28 -1.81
C GLU A 24 -13.13 16.69 -2.39
N LEU A 25 -14.26 17.39 -2.59
CA LEU A 25 -14.31 18.79 -3.00
C LEU A 25 -14.99 19.58 -1.88
N ASN A 26 -14.29 20.59 -1.36
CA ASN A 26 -14.74 21.39 -0.23
C ASN A 26 -14.93 22.84 -0.66
N LYS A 27 -16.12 23.40 -0.42
CA LYS A 27 -16.38 24.84 -0.59
C LYS A 27 -16.09 25.55 0.72
N THR A 28 -15.15 26.48 0.71
CA THR A 28 -14.90 27.37 1.84
C THR A 28 -16.05 28.37 1.99
N ALA A 29 -16.21 28.97 3.18
CA ALA A 29 -17.23 30.01 3.44
C ALA A 29 -17.12 31.20 2.46
N ASN A 30 -15.91 31.50 1.99
CA ASN A 30 -15.63 32.58 1.03
C ASN A 30 -15.99 32.20 -0.42
N GLY A 31 -16.52 31.00 -0.66
CA GLY A 31 -16.91 30.51 -1.98
C GLY A 31 -15.80 29.83 -2.78
N ASN A 32 -14.55 29.86 -2.29
CA ASN A 32 -13.42 29.17 -2.95
C ASN A 32 -13.58 27.65 -2.80
N VAL A 33 -13.19 26.92 -3.84
CA VAL A 33 -13.22 25.45 -3.85
C VAL A 33 -11.81 24.90 -3.68
N GLU A 34 -11.65 24.01 -2.70
CA GLU A 34 -10.46 23.19 -2.52
C GLU A 34 -10.75 21.73 -2.87
N ALA A 35 -9.76 21.06 -3.43
CA ALA A 35 -9.82 19.64 -3.74
C ALA A 35 -8.85 18.90 -2.83
N LYS A 36 -9.38 17.97 -2.03
CA LYS A 36 -8.58 16.96 -1.32
C LYS A 36 -8.27 15.84 -2.29
N VAL A 37 -6.99 15.59 -2.49
CA VAL A 37 -6.50 14.78 -3.60
C VAL A 37 -5.45 13.79 -3.16
N VAL A 38 -5.49 12.59 -3.74
CA VAL A 38 -4.46 11.55 -3.62
C VAL A 38 -3.37 11.80 -4.66
N CYS A 39 -2.11 11.69 -4.23
CA CYS A 39 -0.94 11.98 -5.06
C CYS A 39 -0.49 10.77 -5.88
N PHE A 40 -0.15 11.00 -7.15
CA PHE A 40 0.63 10.05 -7.97
C PHE A 40 2.00 10.64 -8.25
N TYR A 41 3.02 9.79 -8.14
CA TYR A 41 4.41 10.16 -8.38
C TYR A 41 4.88 9.59 -9.71
N ARG A 42 5.70 10.33 -10.43
CA ARG A 42 6.40 9.82 -11.62
C ARG A 42 7.73 9.21 -11.23
N ARG A 43 8.34 8.47 -12.16
CA ARG A 43 9.71 7.94 -12.02
C ARG A 43 10.73 8.99 -11.59
N ARG A 44 10.66 10.22 -12.12
CA ARG A 44 11.57 11.32 -11.77
C ARG A 44 11.39 11.86 -10.34
N ASP A 45 10.22 11.62 -9.74
CA ASP A 45 9.85 12.15 -8.42
C ASP A 45 10.29 11.19 -7.29
N ILE A 46 10.77 9.99 -7.65
CA ILE A 46 11.28 8.97 -6.72
C ILE A 46 12.78 8.71 -6.97
N SER A 47 13.48 8.19 -5.96
CA SER A 47 14.93 7.98 -6.05
C SER A 47 15.32 6.89 -7.06
N ASN A 48 16.50 7.02 -7.69
CA ASN A 48 17.02 6.03 -8.66
C ASN A 48 17.08 4.60 -8.11
N SER A 49 17.35 4.40 -6.82
CA SER A 49 17.34 3.07 -6.19
C SER A 49 15.96 2.41 -6.23
N LEU A 50 14.89 3.20 -6.09
CA LEU A 50 13.51 2.71 -6.19
C LEU A 50 13.10 2.48 -7.64
N ILE A 51 13.59 3.29 -8.58
CA ILE A 51 13.39 3.05 -10.02
C ILE A 51 13.96 1.69 -10.43
N MET A 52 15.18 1.35 -9.98
CA MET A 52 15.77 0.03 -10.23
C MET A 52 14.93 -1.11 -9.64
N LEU A 53 14.29 -0.89 -8.49
CA LEU A 53 13.40 -1.87 -7.87
C LEU A 53 12.09 -2.04 -8.67
N ALA A 54 11.51 -0.93 -9.14
CA ALA A 54 10.34 -0.96 -10.01
C ALA A 54 10.65 -1.69 -11.33
N ASP A 55 11.81 -1.43 -11.93
CA ASP A 55 12.26 -2.11 -13.15
C ASP A 55 12.51 -3.61 -12.92
N LYS A 56 12.99 -4.00 -11.73
CA LYS A 56 13.14 -5.41 -11.34
C LYS A 56 11.78 -6.10 -11.20
N HIS A 57 10.83 -5.47 -10.53
CA HIS A 57 9.47 -5.99 -10.37
C HIS A 57 8.74 -6.11 -11.71
N ALA A 58 8.90 -5.13 -12.62
CA ALA A 58 8.30 -5.20 -13.95
C ALA A 58 8.79 -6.42 -14.74
N LYS A 59 10.10 -6.72 -14.65
CA LYS A 59 10.67 -7.93 -15.27
C LYS A 59 10.16 -9.23 -14.65
N GLU A 60 10.06 -9.29 -13.33
CA GLU A 60 9.53 -10.47 -12.62
C GLU A 60 8.06 -10.74 -13.03
N VAL A 61 7.25 -9.69 -13.16
CA VAL A 61 5.86 -9.81 -13.63
C VAL A 61 5.78 -10.24 -15.10
N GLU A 62 6.66 -9.72 -15.96
CA GLU A 62 6.77 -10.17 -17.36
C GLU A 62 7.16 -11.65 -17.43
N GLU A 63 8.14 -12.10 -16.63
CA GLU A 63 8.60 -13.50 -16.55
C GLU A 63 7.52 -14.46 -16.01
N GLU A 64 6.68 -14.04 -15.05
CA GLU A 64 5.59 -14.89 -14.54
C GLU A 64 4.41 -15.02 -15.52
N SER A 65 4.28 -14.10 -16.47
CA SER A 65 3.15 -14.00 -17.40
C SER A 65 3.30 -14.85 -18.68
N GLU A 66 3.97 -16.01 -18.61
CA GLU A 66 4.39 -16.93 -19.69
C GLU A 66 3.32 -17.39 -20.73
N THR A 67 2.12 -16.79 -20.78
CA THR A 67 1.02 -17.14 -21.70
C THR A 67 0.66 -16.10 -22.76
N THR A 68 1.37 -14.97 -22.90
CA THR A 68 1.07 -13.99 -23.97
C THR A 68 2.28 -13.67 -24.83
N ILE A 69 2.11 -13.95 -26.14
CA ILE A 69 2.89 -13.48 -27.30
C ILE A 69 3.74 -12.26 -26.91
N GLU A 70 5.07 -12.40 -26.90
CA GLU A 70 6.00 -11.28 -26.78
C GLU A 70 5.72 -10.30 -27.93
N VAL A 71 4.94 -9.26 -27.67
CA VAL A 71 4.81 -8.16 -28.62
C VAL A 71 6.09 -7.36 -28.49
N ASP A 72 7.00 -7.54 -29.44
CA ASP A 72 8.31 -6.93 -29.45
C ASP A 72 8.17 -5.39 -29.50
N LEU A 73 8.17 -4.75 -28.32
CA LEU A 73 7.97 -3.31 -28.18
C LEU A 73 9.19 -2.57 -28.73
N THR A 74 8.97 -1.63 -29.65
CA THR A 74 10.04 -0.74 -30.12
C THR A 74 10.62 0.08 -28.96
N ASP A 75 11.90 0.48 -29.05
CA ASP A 75 12.55 1.29 -28.02
C ASP A 75 11.80 2.61 -27.74
N LYS A 76 11.19 3.18 -28.78
CA LYS A 76 10.32 4.34 -28.67
C LYS A 76 9.09 4.06 -27.81
N GLN A 77 8.42 2.92 -28.01
CA GLN A 77 7.25 2.53 -27.21
C GLN A 77 7.65 2.25 -25.76
N LYS A 78 8.73 1.50 -25.52
CA LYS A 78 9.29 1.24 -24.18
C LYS A 78 9.60 2.56 -23.45
N HIS A 79 10.24 3.51 -24.14
CA HIS A 79 10.52 4.85 -23.60
C HIS A 79 9.26 5.62 -23.23
N GLN A 80 8.23 5.61 -24.09
CA GLN A 80 6.99 6.33 -23.83
C GLN A 80 6.16 5.70 -22.70
N LEU A 81 6.19 4.37 -22.56
CA LEU A 81 5.52 3.67 -21.47
C LEU A 81 6.06 4.05 -20.10
N LYS A 82 7.38 4.24 -19.97
CA LYS A 82 8.00 4.73 -18.73
C LYS A 82 7.44 6.07 -18.25
N HIS A 83 6.97 6.94 -19.16
CA HIS A 83 6.36 8.23 -18.80
C HIS A 83 4.88 8.09 -18.41
N ARG A 84 4.24 6.98 -18.78
CA ARG A 84 2.84 6.66 -18.45
C ARG A 84 2.70 5.84 -17.17
N GLU A 85 3.80 5.27 -16.67
CA GLU A 85 3.84 4.64 -15.36
C GLU A 85 3.87 5.69 -14.24
N LEU A 86 2.99 5.48 -13.27
CA LEU A 86 2.86 6.26 -12.05
C LEU A 86 2.99 5.35 -10.83
N PHE A 87 3.29 5.96 -9.69
CA PHE A 87 3.31 5.30 -8.38
C PHE A 87 2.23 5.89 -7.50
N LEU A 88 1.29 5.06 -7.06
CA LEU A 88 0.21 5.49 -6.16
C LEU A 88 0.81 5.81 -4.79
N SER A 89 0.56 7.00 -4.25
CA SER A 89 0.86 7.31 -2.85
C SER A 89 -0.42 7.33 -2.04
N ARG A 90 -0.35 6.87 -0.78
CA ARG A 90 -1.46 7.01 0.19
C ARG A 90 -1.46 8.38 0.88
N GLN A 91 -0.64 9.32 0.40
CA GLN A 91 -0.61 10.70 0.87
C GLN A 91 -1.73 11.52 0.26
N TYR A 92 -2.38 12.32 1.11
CA TYR A 92 -3.41 13.28 0.72
C TYR A 92 -2.86 14.70 0.82
N GLU A 93 -3.27 15.56 -0.10
CA GLU A 93 -3.02 17.01 -0.04
C GLU A 93 -4.32 17.77 -0.34
N SER A 94 -4.48 18.97 0.23
CA SER A 94 -5.57 19.89 -0.14
C SER A 94 -4.98 21.02 -0.99
N LEU A 95 -5.51 21.20 -2.20
CA LEU A 95 -5.06 22.24 -3.13
C LEU A 95 -6.27 22.98 -3.71
N PRO A 96 -6.13 24.27 -4.07
CA PRO A 96 -7.18 25.00 -4.77
C PRO A 96 -7.60 24.29 -6.05
N ALA A 97 -8.90 24.15 -6.29
CA ALA A 97 -9.42 23.51 -7.49
C ALA A 97 -8.95 24.23 -8.77
N THR A 98 -8.67 25.53 -8.70
CA THR A 98 -8.16 26.36 -9.81
C THR A 98 -6.83 25.88 -10.41
N HIS A 99 -6.09 24.99 -9.73
CA HIS A 99 -4.88 24.37 -10.25
C HIS A 99 -5.15 23.21 -11.22
N ILE A 100 -6.38 22.72 -11.33
CA ILE A 100 -6.73 21.65 -12.27
C ILE A 100 -6.74 22.19 -13.71
N ARG A 101 -6.03 21.51 -14.62
CA ARG A 101 -5.89 21.88 -16.03
C ARG A 101 -6.58 20.94 -17.01
N GLY A 102 -6.94 19.74 -16.57
CA GLY A 102 -7.59 18.75 -17.42
C GLY A 102 -7.81 17.43 -16.69
N LYS A 103 -8.63 16.57 -17.29
CA LYS A 103 -8.88 15.21 -16.84
C LYS A 103 -7.91 14.25 -17.53
N CYS A 104 -7.57 13.17 -16.84
CA CYS A 104 -6.81 12.04 -17.37
C CYS A 104 -7.40 10.73 -16.87
N SER A 105 -6.83 9.60 -17.29
CA SER A 105 -7.19 8.26 -16.86
C SER A 105 -5.99 7.57 -16.26
N VAL A 106 -6.17 6.96 -15.09
CA VAL A 106 -5.15 6.17 -14.41
C VAL A 106 -5.80 4.86 -13.98
N ALA A 107 -5.23 3.73 -14.39
CA ALA A 107 -5.73 2.40 -14.03
C ALA A 107 -4.65 1.59 -13.30
N LEU A 108 -5.08 0.63 -12.49
CA LEU A 108 -4.18 -0.38 -11.95
C LEU A 108 -3.82 -1.32 -13.09
N LEU A 109 -2.53 -1.57 -13.33
CA LEU A 109 -2.10 -2.50 -14.34
C LEU A 109 -2.55 -3.92 -13.95
N ASN A 110 -3.56 -4.41 -14.65
CA ASN A 110 -4.08 -5.77 -14.47
C ASN A 110 -3.27 -6.76 -15.31
N GLU A 111 -3.16 -8.00 -14.85
CA GLU A 111 -2.41 -9.07 -15.53
C GLU A 111 -2.99 -9.42 -16.91
N THR A 112 -4.27 -9.14 -17.12
CA THR A 112 -4.97 -9.41 -18.39
C THR A 112 -4.94 -8.24 -19.38
N GLU A 113 -4.47 -7.05 -18.98
CA GLU A 113 -4.47 -5.87 -19.84
C GLU A 113 -3.12 -5.70 -20.56
N SER A 114 -3.16 -5.56 -21.87
CA SER A 114 -1.94 -5.24 -22.64
C SER A 114 -1.46 -3.83 -22.31
N VAL A 115 -0.19 -3.72 -21.93
CA VAL A 115 0.50 -2.44 -21.66
C VAL A 115 0.45 -1.49 -22.88
N LEU A 116 0.37 -2.02 -24.10
CA LEU A 116 0.25 -1.24 -25.34
C LEU A 116 -1.04 -0.40 -25.42
N SER A 117 -2.14 -0.90 -24.86
CA SER A 117 -3.43 -0.21 -24.88
C SER A 117 -3.36 1.18 -24.21
N TYR A 118 -2.40 1.36 -23.29
CA TYR A 118 -2.14 2.65 -22.66
C TYR A 118 -1.46 3.65 -23.60
N LEU A 119 -0.70 3.21 -24.60
CA LEU A 119 -0.11 4.11 -25.61
C LEU A 119 -1.14 4.60 -26.63
N GLU A 120 -2.13 3.76 -26.96
CA GLU A 120 -3.18 4.06 -27.94
C GLU A 120 -4.15 5.13 -27.44
N LYS A 121 -4.41 5.16 -26.12
CA LYS A 121 -5.27 6.17 -25.49
C LYS A 121 -4.48 7.42 -25.15
N GLU A 122 -5.01 8.60 -25.50
CA GLU A 122 -4.48 9.87 -24.97
C GLU A 122 -4.81 10.03 -23.49
N ASP A 123 -3.94 10.69 -22.72
CA ASP A 123 -4.13 10.97 -21.30
C ASP A 123 -4.36 9.71 -20.44
N ALA A 124 -3.77 8.59 -20.84
CA ALA A 124 -3.82 7.32 -20.12
C ALA A 124 -2.50 7.00 -19.43
N PHE A 125 -2.61 6.61 -18.16
CA PHE A 125 -1.52 6.20 -17.28
C PHE A 125 -1.89 4.90 -16.58
N PHE A 126 -0.88 4.23 -16.04
CA PHE A 126 -1.07 3.05 -15.21
C PHE A 126 -0.17 3.10 -13.98
N TYR A 127 -0.51 2.32 -12.96
CA TYR A 127 0.37 2.05 -11.82
C TYR A 127 0.29 0.57 -11.45
N SER A 128 1.37 0.03 -10.90
CA SER A 128 1.44 -1.35 -10.37
C SER A 128 1.99 -1.39 -8.94
N LEU A 129 2.59 -0.29 -8.49
CA LEU A 129 3.28 -0.18 -7.22
C LEU A 129 2.75 1.01 -6.40
N VAL A 130 2.73 0.81 -5.08
CA VAL A 130 2.43 1.84 -4.09
C VAL A 130 3.75 2.40 -3.57
N TYR A 131 3.90 3.72 -3.66
CA TYR A 131 5.03 4.46 -3.11
C TYR A 131 4.66 5.09 -1.77
N ASP A 132 5.45 4.77 -0.73
CA ASP A 132 5.40 5.49 0.53
C ASP A 132 6.44 6.62 0.53
N PRO A 133 6.03 7.90 0.42
CA PRO A 133 6.96 9.02 0.40
C PRO A 133 7.66 9.28 1.75
N SER A 134 7.08 8.81 2.87
CA SER A 134 7.65 8.98 4.21
C SER A 134 8.76 7.95 4.45
N LEU A 135 8.49 6.68 4.10
CA LEU A 135 9.45 5.59 4.26
C LEU A 135 10.39 5.42 3.07
N LYS A 136 10.07 6.05 1.93
CA LYS A 136 10.76 5.90 0.65
C LYS A 136 10.86 4.43 0.21
N THR A 137 9.72 3.74 0.24
CA THR A 137 9.60 2.32 -0.13
C THR A 137 8.59 2.13 -1.25
N LEU A 138 8.78 1.07 -2.04
CA LEU A 138 7.82 0.59 -3.03
C LEU A 138 7.28 -0.76 -2.59
N LEU A 139 5.96 -0.93 -2.69
CA LEU A 139 5.26 -2.19 -2.41
C LEU A 139 4.36 -2.53 -3.59
N ALA A 140 4.28 -3.80 -3.95
CA ALA A 140 3.23 -4.28 -4.84
C ALA A 140 1.88 -4.18 -4.11
N ASP A 141 0.86 -3.63 -4.77
CA ASP A 141 -0.51 -3.63 -4.26
C ASP A 141 -1.21 -4.99 -4.50
N LYS A 142 -0.43 -6.08 -4.47
CA LYS A 142 -0.91 -7.45 -4.70
C LYS A 142 -0.81 -8.24 -3.41
N GLY A 143 -1.91 -8.89 -3.02
CA GLY A 143 -1.87 -9.93 -2.00
C GLY A 143 -1.22 -11.19 -2.59
N GLU A 144 -0.34 -11.84 -1.83
CA GLU A 144 0.36 -13.04 -2.27
C GLU A 144 -0.15 -14.27 -1.49
N ILE A 145 -0.43 -15.37 -2.21
CA ILE A 145 -0.76 -16.65 -1.59
C ILE A 145 0.53 -17.30 -1.05
N ARG A 146 0.50 -17.74 0.21
CA ARG A 146 1.68 -18.35 0.85
C ARG A 146 1.58 -19.86 0.80
N VAL A 147 2.64 -20.51 0.35
CA VAL A 147 2.77 -21.98 0.29
C VAL A 147 3.90 -22.44 1.22
N GLY A 148 3.59 -23.37 2.12
CA GLY A 148 4.55 -24.07 2.97
C GLY A 148 3.92 -24.60 4.27
N PRO A 149 4.58 -25.54 4.99
CA PRO A 149 4.02 -26.23 6.15
C PRO A 149 3.54 -25.35 7.32
N ARG A 150 3.88 -24.05 7.31
CA ARG A 150 3.39 -23.05 8.28
C ARG A 150 2.06 -22.41 7.89
N TYR A 151 1.57 -22.71 6.68
CA TYR A 151 0.41 -22.09 6.05
C TYR A 151 -0.62 -23.14 5.64
N GLN A 152 -0.18 -24.31 5.14
CA GLN A 152 -1.11 -25.42 4.92
C GLN A 152 -1.52 -26.09 6.24
N ALA A 153 -2.78 -26.52 6.30
CA ALA A 153 -3.25 -27.44 7.34
C ALA A 153 -2.77 -28.85 7.03
N ASP A 154 -2.48 -29.62 8.07
CA ASP A 154 -2.29 -31.07 7.95
C ASP A 154 -3.65 -31.69 7.65
N VAL A 155 -3.74 -32.44 6.56
CA VAL A 155 -4.99 -33.08 6.12
C VAL A 155 -5.21 -34.30 7.00
N PRO A 156 -6.33 -34.38 7.76
CA PRO A 156 -6.64 -35.56 8.55
C PRO A 156 -6.79 -36.79 7.65
N ASP A 157 -6.25 -37.92 8.10
CA ASP A 157 -6.39 -39.19 7.39
C ASP A 157 -7.87 -39.61 7.37
N MET A 158 -8.25 -40.31 6.30
CA MET A 158 -9.58 -40.87 6.17
C MET A 158 -9.74 -42.04 7.15
N LEU A 159 -10.82 -42.03 7.94
CA LEU A 159 -11.16 -43.13 8.83
C LEU A 159 -11.39 -44.42 8.04
N VAL A 160 -10.99 -45.55 8.62
CA VAL A 160 -11.18 -46.87 7.99
C VAL A 160 -12.66 -47.26 8.09
N GLU A 161 -13.15 -48.04 7.12
CA GLU A 161 -14.53 -48.55 7.17
C GLU A 161 -14.81 -49.31 8.47
N GLY A 162 -15.80 -48.83 9.23
CA GLY A 162 -16.19 -49.40 10.53
C GLY A 162 -15.51 -48.76 11.75
N GLU A 163 -14.52 -47.89 11.55
CA GLU A 163 -13.97 -47.04 12.60
C GLU A 163 -14.95 -45.88 12.87
N LEU A 164 -15.25 -45.64 14.15
CA LEU A 164 -16.06 -44.51 14.57
C LEU A 164 -15.16 -43.32 14.89
N ASP A 165 -15.66 -42.12 14.68
CA ASP A 165 -15.01 -40.92 15.18
C ASP A 165 -15.23 -40.81 16.70
N ASP A 166 -14.18 -40.47 17.45
CA ASP A 166 -14.23 -40.30 18.92
C ASP A 166 -15.00 -39.03 19.37
N ARG A 167 -15.92 -38.51 18.54
CA ARG A 167 -16.64 -37.26 18.79
C ARG A 167 -17.92 -37.52 19.60
N GLU A 168 -17.95 -36.99 20.81
CA GLU A 168 -19.15 -36.99 21.65
C GLU A 168 -20.11 -35.84 21.27
N GLN A 169 -21.17 -36.12 20.52
CA GLN A 169 -22.12 -35.09 20.04
C GLN A 169 -22.75 -34.27 21.17
N ALA A 170 -23.11 -34.88 22.30
CA ALA A 170 -23.72 -34.19 23.44
C ALA A 170 -22.82 -33.11 24.08
N LYS A 171 -21.50 -33.16 23.86
CA LYS A 171 -20.54 -32.11 24.29
C LYS A 171 -20.37 -31.01 23.24
N LEU A 172 -20.74 -31.27 21.99
CA LEU A 172 -20.55 -30.36 20.85
C LEU A 172 -21.81 -29.56 20.56
N GLU A 173 -22.98 -30.13 20.78
CA GLU A 173 -24.26 -29.53 20.44
C GLU A 173 -25.39 -29.94 21.37
N VAL A 174 -26.40 -29.08 21.43
CA VAL A 174 -27.67 -29.31 22.11
C VAL A 174 -28.78 -28.98 21.14
N LYS A 175 -29.71 -29.92 20.93
CA LYS A 175 -30.89 -29.69 20.11
C LYS A 175 -31.80 -28.66 20.81
N VAL A 176 -32.19 -27.62 20.07
CA VAL A 176 -33.07 -26.54 20.57
C VAL A 176 -34.41 -26.49 19.83
N TRP A 177 -34.52 -27.22 18.72
CA TRP A 177 -35.72 -27.36 17.93
C TRP A 177 -35.65 -28.64 17.09
N ASP A 178 -36.79 -29.29 16.90
CA ASP A 178 -36.99 -30.49 16.10
C ASP A 178 -37.87 -30.15 14.88
N PRO A 179 -37.35 -30.23 13.65
CA PRO A 179 -38.16 -29.98 12.45
C PRO A 179 -39.26 -31.04 12.27
N ASP A 180 -39.06 -32.26 12.77
CA ASP A 180 -40.03 -33.37 12.66
C ASP A 180 -41.03 -33.38 13.83
N SER A 181 -41.36 -32.19 14.35
CA SER A 181 -42.28 -32.06 15.48
C SER A 181 -43.68 -32.59 15.15
N PRO A 182 -44.44 -33.11 16.13
CA PRO A 182 -45.80 -33.60 15.92
C PRO A 182 -46.82 -32.47 15.71
N LEU A 183 -46.41 -31.20 15.85
CA LEU A 183 -47.29 -30.04 15.71
C LEU A 183 -47.35 -29.58 14.26
N THR A 184 -48.54 -29.17 13.84
CA THR A 184 -48.72 -28.47 12.57
C THR A 184 -48.25 -27.01 12.68
N ASP A 185 -47.82 -26.41 11.57
CA ASP A 185 -47.45 -24.98 11.51
C ASP A 185 -48.54 -24.08 12.12
N ARG A 186 -49.81 -24.42 11.86
CA ARG A 186 -50.96 -23.69 12.42
C ARG A 186 -51.00 -23.73 13.95
N GLN A 187 -50.67 -24.86 14.57
CA GLN A 187 -50.62 -24.99 16.03
C GLN A 187 -49.44 -24.23 16.62
N ILE A 188 -48.30 -24.24 15.95
CA ILE A 188 -47.11 -23.46 16.34
C ILE A 188 -47.44 -21.96 16.27
N ASP A 189 -48.02 -21.49 15.17
CA ASP A 189 -48.45 -20.09 15.00
C ASP A 189 -49.44 -19.66 16.09
N GLN A 190 -50.42 -20.52 16.40
CA GLN A 190 -51.38 -20.26 17.48
C GLN A 190 -50.68 -20.15 18.84
N PHE A 191 -49.71 -21.03 19.14
CA PHE A 191 -48.93 -20.95 20.36
C PHE A 191 -48.10 -19.66 20.43
N LEU A 192 -47.48 -19.24 19.33
CA LEU A 192 -46.74 -17.97 19.24
C LEU A 192 -47.65 -16.75 19.46
N VAL A 193 -48.92 -16.79 19.00
CA VAL A 193 -49.92 -15.76 19.32
C VAL A 193 -50.23 -15.73 20.81
N VAL A 194 -50.42 -16.90 21.44
CA VAL A 194 -50.66 -17.01 22.89
C VAL A 194 -49.49 -16.46 23.69
N ALA A 195 -48.25 -16.82 23.34
CA ALA A 195 -47.05 -16.31 24.01
C ALA A 195 -46.95 -14.77 23.92
N ARG A 196 -47.26 -14.17 22.76
CA ARG A 196 -47.31 -12.71 22.60
C ARG A 196 -48.41 -12.06 23.43
N ALA A 197 -49.59 -12.69 23.53
CA ALA A 197 -50.68 -12.19 24.37
C ALA A 197 -50.31 -12.21 25.85
N VAL A 198 -49.70 -13.31 26.32
CA VAL A 198 -49.16 -13.43 27.67
C VAL A 198 -48.09 -12.37 27.94
N GLY A 199 -47.14 -12.17 27.02
CA GLY A 199 -46.09 -11.15 27.16
C GLY A 199 -46.63 -9.72 27.16
N THR A 200 -47.75 -9.45 26.45
CA THR A 200 -48.44 -8.16 26.48
C THR A 200 -49.12 -7.93 27.82
N PHE A 201 -49.79 -8.95 28.34
CA PHE A 201 -50.43 -8.93 29.65
C PHE A 201 -49.41 -8.78 30.78
N ALA A 202 -48.28 -9.48 30.70
CA ALA A 202 -47.19 -9.37 31.68
C ALA A 202 -46.67 -7.93 31.81
N ARG A 203 -46.47 -7.23 30.68
CA ARG A 203 -46.05 -5.81 30.66
C ARG A 203 -47.11 -4.87 31.26
N ALA A 204 -48.39 -5.19 31.11
CA ALA A 204 -49.46 -4.40 31.72
C ALA A 204 -49.50 -4.54 33.25
N LEU A 205 -49.02 -5.66 33.79
CA LEU A 205 -48.90 -5.90 35.23
C LEU A 205 -47.58 -5.41 35.82
N ASP A 206 -46.56 -5.19 34.98
CA ASP A 206 -45.24 -4.77 35.41
C ASP A 206 -45.18 -3.28 35.79
N CYS A 207 -45.35 -3.00 37.07
CA CYS A 207 -45.26 -1.66 37.64
C CYS A 207 -43.81 -1.18 37.85
N SER A 208 -42.80 -2.02 37.58
CA SER A 208 -41.38 -1.70 37.77
C SER A 208 -40.75 -0.95 36.59
N SER A 209 -41.41 -0.93 35.43
CA SER A 209 -40.87 -0.25 34.25
C SER A 209 -40.88 1.26 34.47
N SER A 210 -39.69 1.86 34.53
CA SER A 210 -39.47 3.33 34.60
C SER A 210 -39.95 4.08 33.34
N VAL A 211 -40.26 3.34 32.27
CA VAL A 211 -40.88 3.85 31.05
C VAL A 211 -42.37 4.04 31.32
N ARG A 212 -42.84 5.30 31.22
CA ARG A 212 -44.27 5.69 31.25
C ARG A 212 -45.14 4.59 30.66
N GLN A 213 -46.17 4.15 31.40
CA GLN A 213 -47.11 3.09 31.01
C GLN A 213 -47.23 2.96 29.49
N PRO A 214 -46.57 1.96 28.87
CA PRO A 214 -46.52 1.87 27.43
C PRO A 214 -47.94 1.69 26.91
N SER A 215 -48.29 2.43 25.86
CA SER A 215 -49.58 2.26 25.19
C SER A 215 -49.80 0.79 24.84
N LEU A 216 -51.06 0.36 24.73
CA LEU A 216 -51.39 -1.03 24.39
C LEU A 216 -50.64 -1.50 23.13
N HIS A 217 -50.56 -0.64 22.10
CA HIS A 217 -49.85 -0.95 20.87
C HIS A 217 -48.34 -1.10 21.08
N MET A 218 -47.72 -0.27 21.91
CA MET A 218 -46.29 -0.39 22.24
C MET A 218 -45.99 -1.67 23.02
N SER A 219 -46.84 -2.01 24.00
CA SER A 219 -46.71 -3.25 24.77
C SER A 219 -46.87 -4.50 23.89
N ALA A 220 -47.83 -4.49 22.97
CA ALA A 220 -48.03 -5.57 22.01
C ALA A 220 -46.86 -5.70 21.02
N ALA A 221 -46.32 -4.57 20.55
CA ALA A 221 -45.15 -4.56 19.68
C ALA A 221 -43.90 -5.10 20.42
N ALA A 222 -43.68 -4.69 21.67
CA ALA A 222 -42.58 -5.19 22.50
C ALA A 222 -42.70 -6.69 22.76
N ALA A 223 -43.89 -7.19 23.11
CA ALA A 223 -44.15 -8.62 23.27
C ALA A 223 -44.00 -9.40 21.95
N SER A 224 -44.13 -8.74 20.80
CA SER A 224 -43.96 -9.36 19.48
C SER A 224 -42.51 -9.42 18.99
N ARG A 225 -41.54 -8.96 19.78
CA ARG A 225 -40.11 -9.03 19.44
C ARG A 225 -39.60 -10.47 19.52
N ASP A 226 -38.51 -10.73 18.79
CA ASP A 226 -37.98 -12.08 18.58
C ASP A 226 -37.62 -12.81 19.86
N ILE A 227 -37.18 -12.11 20.91
CA ILE A 227 -36.85 -12.74 22.20
C ILE A 227 -38.05 -13.52 22.78
N THR A 228 -39.27 -12.98 22.66
CA THR A 228 -40.49 -13.66 23.11
C THR A 228 -40.81 -14.85 22.23
N LEU A 229 -40.59 -14.74 20.91
CA LEU A 229 -40.82 -15.82 19.96
C LEU A 229 -39.82 -16.96 20.15
N PHE A 230 -38.54 -16.65 20.31
CA PHE A 230 -37.49 -17.63 20.62
C PHE A 230 -37.77 -18.34 21.94
N HIS A 231 -38.17 -17.60 22.98
CA HIS A 231 -38.57 -18.21 24.24
C HIS A 231 -39.76 -19.16 24.07
N ALA A 232 -40.77 -18.78 23.27
CA ALA A 232 -41.91 -19.63 22.99
C ALA A 232 -41.51 -20.91 22.23
N MET A 233 -40.67 -20.81 21.21
CA MET A 233 -40.18 -21.97 20.43
C MET A 233 -39.33 -22.92 21.30
N ASP A 234 -38.46 -22.36 22.13
CA ASP A 234 -37.66 -23.12 23.11
C ASP A 234 -38.56 -23.80 24.16
N THR A 235 -39.62 -23.12 24.61
CA THR A 235 -40.62 -23.70 25.52
C THR A 235 -41.34 -24.88 24.89
N LEU A 236 -41.74 -24.79 23.61
CA LEU A 236 -42.33 -25.93 22.90
C LEU A 236 -41.37 -27.12 22.86
N HIS A 237 -40.11 -26.90 22.50
CA HIS A 237 -39.11 -27.96 22.43
C HIS A 237 -38.85 -28.62 23.78
N LYS A 238 -38.60 -27.82 24.83
CA LYS A 238 -38.35 -28.30 26.20
C LYS A 238 -39.50 -29.09 26.79
N HIS A 239 -40.72 -28.82 26.34
CA HIS A 239 -41.94 -29.52 26.77
C HIS A 239 -42.37 -30.63 25.79
N ASN A 240 -41.43 -31.14 24.98
CA ASN A 240 -41.67 -32.24 24.03
C ASN A 240 -42.86 -31.98 23.10
N TYR A 241 -43.07 -30.71 22.72
CA TYR A 241 -44.15 -30.26 21.84
C TYR A 241 -45.56 -30.50 22.38
N ASP A 242 -45.73 -30.75 23.68
CA ASP A 242 -47.05 -30.76 24.31
C ASP A 242 -47.52 -29.33 24.59
N LEU A 243 -48.50 -28.87 23.80
CA LEU A 243 -49.09 -27.54 23.92
C LEU A 243 -49.65 -27.26 25.32
N SER A 244 -50.29 -28.24 25.97
CA SER A 244 -50.90 -28.02 27.29
C SER A 244 -49.83 -27.78 28.35
N SER A 245 -48.78 -28.61 28.34
CA SER A 245 -47.63 -28.44 29.23
C SER A 245 -46.92 -27.11 28.96
N ALA A 246 -46.67 -26.78 27.69
CA ALA A 246 -45.99 -25.54 27.30
C ALA A 246 -46.77 -24.27 27.71
N ILE A 247 -48.10 -24.25 27.54
CA ILE A 247 -48.94 -23.10 27.96
C ILE A 247 -48.87 -22.90 29.48
N SER A 248 -48.85 -23.99 30.26
CA SER A 248 -48.81 -23.89 31.73
C SER A 248 -47.54 -23.19 32.24
N VAL A 249 -46.44 -23.27 31.48
CA VAL A 249 -45.16 -22.64 31.82
C VAL A 249 -45.09 -21.17 31.40
N LEU A 250 -45.93 -20.73 30.46
CA LEU A 250 -46.04 -19.30 30.13
C LEU A 250 -46.72 -18.50 31.26
N VAL A 251 -47.50 -19.15 32.13
CA VAL A 251 -48.19 -18.51 33.26
C VAL A 251 -47.99 -19.34 34.55
N PRO A 252 -46.77 -19.36 35.11
CA PRO A 252 -46.51 -20.03 36.38
C PRO A 252 -47.28 -19.38 37.53
N LEU A 253 -47.31 -20.04 38.69
CA LEU A 253 -48.04 -19.60 39.89
C LEU A 253 -47.67 -18.17 40.36
N GLY A 254 -46.50 -17.65 39.97
CA GLY A 254 -46.03 -16.29 40.28
C GLY A 254 -46.47 -15.19 39.31
N GLY A 255 -47.19 -15.51 38.23
CA GLY A 255 -47.63 -14.57 37.19
C GLY A 255 -47.08 -14.90 35.80
N PRO A 256 -47.54 -14.18 34.76
CA PRO A 256 -47.14 -14.43 33.36
C PRO A 256 -45.65 -14.14 33.12
N VAL A 257 -45.01 -14.93 32.25
CA VAL A 257 -43.60 -14.76 31.89
C VAL A 257 -43.39 -13.47 31.09
N LEU A 258 -42.35 -12.71 31.45
CA LEU A 258 -41.96 -11.47 30.79
C LEU A 258 -40.55 -11.61 30.20
N CYS A 259 -40.46 -11.68 28.87
CA CYS A 259 -39.20 -11.67 28.12
C CYS A 259 -38.89 -10.25 27.65
N ARG A 260 -37.74 -9.68 28.05
CA ARG A 260 -37.24 -8.38 27.59
C ARG A 260 -35.86 -8.55 26.99
N ASP A 261 -35.63 -7.93 25.85
CA ASP A 261 -34.27 -7.79 25.32
C ASP A 261 -33.67 -6.45 25.77
N GLU A 262 -32.39 -6.26 25.44
CA GLU A 262 -31.63 -5.08 25.85
C GLU A 262 -32.30 -3.77 25.38
N MET A 263 -33.00 -3.77 24.24
CA MET A 263 -33.70 -2.56 23.76
C MET A 263 -34.79 -2.10 24.73
N GLU A 264 -35.55 -3.04 25.29
CA GLU A 264 -36.64 -2.73 26.23
C GLU A 264 -36.15 -2.59 27.67
N GLU A 265 -35.12 -3.35 28.06
CA GLU A 265 -34.62 -3.39 29.44
C GLU A 265 -33.92 -2.09 29.87
N TRP A 266 -33.34 -1.35 28.91
CA TRP A 266 -32.58 -0.14 29.22
C TRP A 266 -33.48 1.03 29.63
N SER A 267 -33.05 1.75 30.67
CA SER A 267 -33.69 2.98 31.12
C SER A 267 -33.48 4.12 30.11
N ALA A 268 -34.37 5.12 30.17
CA ALA A 268 -34.25 6.31 29.31
C ALA A 268 -32.93 7.08 29.55
N SER A 269 -32.40 7.07 30.77
CA SER A 269 -31.09 7.67 31.08
C SER A 269 -29.93 6.88 30.49
N GLU A 270 -29.97 5.55 30.55
CA GLU A 270 -28.93 4.70 29.93
C GLU A 270 -28.93 4.83 28.41
N ALA A 271 -30.11 4.86 27.79
CA ALA A 271 -30.25 5.12 26.36
C ALA A 271 -29.66 6.48 25.96
N SER A 272 -29.89 7.52 26.78
CA SER A 272 -29.33 8.86 26.54
C SER A 272 -27.81 8.88 26.68
N LEU A 273 -27.26 8.25 27.73
CA LEU A 273 -25.82 8.10 27.93
C LEU A 273 -25.17 7.36 26.77
N PHE A 274 -25.82 6.31 26.25
CA PHE A 274 -25.32 5.57 25.09
C PHE A 274 -25.21 6.43 23.84
N GLU A 275 -26.24 7.23 23.53
CA GLU A 275 -26.22 8.11 22.36
C GLU A 275 -25.11 9.15 22.45
N GLU A 276 -24.92 9.74 23.63
CA GLU A 276 -23.87 10.72 23.90
C GLU A 276 -22.48 10.09 23.78
N ALA A 277 -22.31 8.88 24.31
CA ALA A 277 -21.07 8.10 24.19
C ALA A 277 -20.77 7.72 22.74
N LEU A 278 -21.78 7.31 21.96
CA LEU A 278 -21.66 6.93 20.55
C LEU A 278 -21.27 8.14 19.68
N GLU A 279 -21.76 9.33 20.01
CA GLU A 279 -21.35 10.57 19.33
C GLU A 279 -19.90 10.93 19.65
N LYS A 280 -19.46 10.75 20.89
CA LYS A 280 -18.10 11.09 21.35
C LYS A 280 -17.03 10.08 20.87
N TYR A 281 -17.28 8.79 21.04
CA TYR A 281 -16.31 7.71 20.82
C TYR A 281 -16.58 6.89 19.55
N GLY A 282 -17.67 7.17 18.84
CA GLY A 282 -18.04 6.38 17.67
C GLY A 282 -18.45 4.97 18.06
N LYS A 283 -17.81 3.95 17.47
CA LYS A 283 -18.14 2.53 17.70
C LYS A 283 -17.11 1.82 18.60
N ASP A 284 -16.35 2.59 19.38
CA ASP A 284 -15.48 2.00 20.38
C ASP A 284 -16.29 1.65 21.63
N PHE A 285 -16.83 0.43 21.64
CA PHE A 285 -17.69 -0.02 22.73
C PHE A 285 -16.94 -0.23 24.05
N ASN A 286 -15.61 -0.38 24.02
CA ASN A 286 -14.83 -0.48 25.26
C ASN A 286 -14.79 0.88 25.98
N ASP A 287 -14.52 1.95 25.24
CA ASP A 287 -14.50 3.32 25.77
C ASP A 287 -15.90 3.77 26.21
N ILE A 288 -16.93 3.44 25.42
CA ILE A 288 -18.34 3.69 25.79
C ILE A 288 -18.68 3.00 27.12
N ARG A 289 -18.30 1.72 27.29
CA ARG A 289 -18.53 1.00 28.54
C ARG A 289 -17.76 1.64 29.68
N GLN A 290 -16.48 1.94 29.50
CA GLN A 290 -15.62 2.42 30.57
C GLN A 290 -16.08 3.77 31.13
N ASP A 291 -16.45 4.71 30.26
CA ASP A 291 -16.69 6.10 30.65
C ASP A 291 -18.17 6.43 30.88
N PHE A 292 -19.09 5.78 30.17
CA PHE A 292 -20.53 6.12 30.21
C PHE A 292 -21.39 5.05 30.86
N LEU A 293 -21.07 3.76 30.65
CA LEU A 293 -21.91 2.63 31.10
C LEU A 293 -21.10 1.52 31.79
N PRO A 294 -20.34 1.81 32.87
CA PRO A 294 -19.43 0.83 33.48
C PRO A 294 -20.15 -0.35 34.16
N TRP A 295 -21.45 -0.21 34.44
CA TRP A 295 -22.29 -1.27 35.02
C TRP A 295 -22.91 -2.20 33.97
N LYS A 296 -22.85 -1.87 32.67
CA LYS A 296 -23.33 -2.74 31.59
C LYS A 296 -22.20 -3.62 31.07
N SER A 297 -22.53 -4.85 30.68
CA SER A 297 -21.56 -5.73 30.04
C SER A 297 -21.29 -5.27 28.61
N LEU A 298 -20.11 -5.60 28.07
CA LEU A 298 -19.76 -5.24 26.69
C LEU A 298 -20.72 -5.91 25.69
N THR A 299 -21.15 -7.13 25.96
CA THR A 299 -22.10 -7.89 25.13
C THR A 299 -23.48 -7.22 25.12
N SER A 300 -23.99 -6.80 26.28
CA SER A 300 -25.26 -6.06 26.42
C SER A 300 -25.24 -4.75 25.61
N ILE A 301 -24.14 -3.99 25.68
CA ILE A 301 -23.98 -2.73 24.92
C ILE A 301 -23.99 -3.00 23.40
N ILE A 302 -23.32 -4.07 22.95
CA ILE A 302 -23.28 -4.43 21.52
C ILE A 302 -24.67 -4.89 21.05
N GLU A 303 -25.36 -5.71 21.82
CA GLU A 303 -26.71 -6.15 21.50
C GLU A 303 -27.69 -4.97 21.42
N TYR A 304 -27.65 -4.08 22.43
CA TYR A 304 -28.40 -2.83 22.43
C TYR A 304 -28.11 -1.99 21.18
N TYR A 305 -26.85 -1.82 20.79
CA TYR A 305 -26.46 -1.06 19.60
C TYR A 305 -27.14 -1.57 18.33
N TYR A 306 -27.15 -2.88 18.10
CA TYR A 306 -27.73 -3.46 16.89
C TYR A 306 -29.26 -3.33 16.87
N MET A 307 -29.92 -3.47 18.02
CA MET A 307 -31.35 -3.20 18.14
C MET A 307 -31.66 -1.71 17.98
N TRP A 308 -30.84 -0.82 18.55
CA TRP A 308 -31.02 0.64 18.48
C TRP A 308 -30.92 1.16 17.04
N LYS A 309 -30.10 0.53 16.21
CA LYS A 309 -30.01 0.84 14.78
C LYS A 309 -31.29 0.59 13.98
N THR A 310 -32.26 -0.16 14.49
CA THR A 310 -33.54 -0.36 13.82
C THR A 310 -34.59 0.66 14.26
N THR A 311 -34.28 1.53 15.23
CA THR A 311 -35.21 2.56 15.70
C THR A 311 -35.40 3.66 14.66
N ASP A 312 -36.60 4.24 14.61
CA ASP A 312 -36.90 5.38 13.74
C ASP A 312 -35.96 6.57 14.02
N ARG A 313 -35.61 6.78 15.29
CA ARG A 313 -34.67 7.83 15.72
C ARG A 313 -33.32 7.69 15.03
N TYR A 314 -32.73 6.49 15.02
CA TYR A 314 -31.48 6.23 14.32
C TYR A 314 -31.61 6.41 12.80
N VAL A 315 -32.69 5.88 12.20
CA VAL A 315 -32.93 5.99 10.76
C VAL A 315 -33.04 7.46 10.34
N GLN A 316 -33.75 8.28 11.10
CA GLN A 316 -33.86 9.72 10.88
C GLN A 316 -32.50 10.40 11.01
N GLN A 317 -31.73 10.11 12.07
CA GLN A 317 -30.40 10.67 12.26
C GLN A 317 -29.46 10.32 11.08
N LYS A 318 -29.52 9.09 10.59
CA LYS A 318 -28.73 8.64 9.43
C LYS A 318 -29.17 9.34 8.14
N ARG A 319 -30.47 9.53 7.92
CA ARG A 319 -31.01 10.28 6.77
C ARG A 319 -30.56 11.74 6.79
N LEU A 320 -30.58 12.38 7.95
CA LEU A 320 -30.08 13.76 8.12
C LEU A 320 -28.59 13.87 7.80
N LYS A 321 -27.76 12.96 8.36
CA LYS A 321 -26.32 12.91 8.05
C LYS A 321 -26.04 12.64 6.56
N ALA A 322 -26.84 11.79 5.91
CA ALA A 322 -26.74 11.54 4.48
C ALA A 322 -27.12 12.77 3.65
N ALA A 323 -28.21 13.45 3.98
CA ALA A 323 -28.62 14.69 3.32
C ALA A 323 -27.56 15.80 3.47
N GLU A 324 -26.93 15.91 4.65
CA GLU A 324 -25.80 16.81 4.87
C GLU A 324 -24.61 16.43 3.99
N ALA A 325 -24.27 15.14 3.88
CA ALA A 325 -23.21 14.68 2.98
C ALA A 325 -23.54 14.90 1.49
N GLU A 326 -24.81 14.81 1.10
CA GLU A 326 -25.27 15.11 -0.26
C GLU A 326 -25.21 16.61 -0.58
N SER A 327 -25.26 17.47 0.43
CA SER A 327 -25.04 18.91 0.27
C SER A 327 -23.58 19.26 -0.05
N LYS A 328 -22.63 18.32 0.15
CA LYS A 328 -21.23 18.51 -0.25
C LYS A 328 -21.09 18.54 -1.78
N LEU A 329 -20.13 19.33 -2.26
CA LEU A 329 -19.86 19.47 -3.69
C LEU A 329 -19.45 18.12 -4.30
N LYS A 330 -20.27 17.58 -5.19
CA LYS A 330 -19.93 16.39 -6.01
C LYS A 330 -19.26 16.74 -7.34
N GLN A 331 -19.51 17.97 -7.83
CA GLN A 331 -19.01 18.45 -9.10
C GLN A 331 -18.66 19.94 -9.03
N VAL A 332 -17.59 20.32 -9.72
CA VAL A 332 -17.18 21.72 -9.89
C VAL A 332 -16.79 22.00 -11.35
N TYR A 333 -17.17 23.18 -11.83
CA TYR A 333 -16.71 23.75 -13.11
C TYR A 333 -15.52 24.68 -12.85
N ILE A 334 -14.46 24.51 -13.63
CA ILE A 334 -13.25 25.31 -13.54
C ILE A 334 -13.07 26.01 -14.88
N PRO A 335 -13.17 27.36 -14.95
CA PRO A 335 -12.99 28.10 -16.18
C PRO A 335 -11.60 27.90 -16.80
N THR A 336 -11.52 28.03 -18.12
CA THR A 336 -10.26 27.94 -18.86
C THR A 336 -9.25 28.97 -18.39
N TYR A 337 -8.03 28.53 -18.11
CA TYR A 337 -6.96 29.40 -17.61
C TYR A 337 -6.23 30.10 -18.77
N ASN A 338 -6.57 31.37 -19.01
CA ASN A 338 -6.05 32.15 -20.15
C ASN A 338 -4.85 33.06 -19.82
N LYS A 339 -4.06 32.78 -18.78
CA LYS A 339 -2.86 33.61 -18.52
C LYS A 339 -1.75 33.28 -19.52
N PRO A 340 -1.00 34.28 -20.01
CA PRO A 340 0.10 34.07 -20.95
C PRO A 340 1.17 33.15 -20.32
N ASN A 341 1.62 32.15 -21.08
CA ASN A 341 2.63 31.20 -20.63
C ASN A 341 4.02 31.85 -20.73
N PRO A 342 4.77 31.98 -19.61
CA PRO A 342 6.09 32.62 -19.63
C PRO A 342 7.12 31.88 -20.51
N ASN A 343 6.89 30.60 -20.82
CA ASN A 343 7.78 29.81 -21.67
C ASN A 343 7.44 29.95 -23.17
N GLN A 344 6.42 30.72 -23.55
CA GLN A 344 6.04 30.92 -24.95
C GLN A 344 7.02 31.88 -25.64
N ILE A 345 7.64 31.44 -26.74
CA ILE A 345 8.57 32.26 -27.53
C ILE A 345 7.75 33.04 -28.57
N SER A 346 7.74 34.37 -28.47
CA SER A 346 7.03 35.24 -29.43
C SER A 346 7.78 35.32 -30.76
N SER A 347 7.12 34.91 -31.84
CA SER A 347 7.62 35.05 -33.22
C SER A 347 7.30 36.45 -33.76
N ASN A 348 7.98 37.51 -33.30
CA ASN A 348 7.88 38.81 -33.98
C ASN A 348 9.00 38.96 -35.02
N ASN A 349 8.61 38.87 -36.30
CA ASN A 349 9.39 39.41 -37.41
C ASN A 349 9.57 40.92 -37.21
N GLY A 350 10.78 41.41 -37.50
CA GLY A 350 11.33 42.66 -36.99
C GLY A 350 10.52 43.94 -37.20
N LYS A 351 10.52 44.77 -36.14
CA LYS A 351 10.71 46.22 -36.21
C LYS A 351 11.64 46.63 -35.05
N PRO A 352 12.64 47.50 -35.27
CA PRO A 352 13.50 47.95 -34.20
C PRO A 352 12.71 48.89 -33.29
N ALA A 353 12.62 48.56 -32.01
CA ALA A 353 12.26 49.53 -30.99
C ALA A 353 13.43 50.51 -30.86
N ALA A 354 13.20 51.78 -31.19
CA ALA A 354 14.12 52.85 -30.88
C ALA A 354 14.22 52.99 -29.36
N VAL A 355 15.40 52.72 -28.80
CA VAL A 355 15.75 53.06 -27.42
C VAL A 355 17.01 53.91 -27.48
N ASN A 356 16.86 55.20 -27.18
CA ASN A 356 17.97 56.11 -26.91
C ASN A 356 18.64 55.71 -25.59
N GLY A 357 19.98 55.63 -25.55
CA GLY A 357 20.74 55.73 -24.30
C GLY A 357 21.92 54.77 -24.12
N ALA A 358 23.09 55.20 -24.62
CA ALA A 358 24.45 55.06 -24.08
C ALA A 358 25.01 53.69 -23.55
N MET A 359 26.06 53.27 -24.26
CA MET A 359 27.33 52.64 -23.80
C MET A 359 27.39 51.12 -23.54
N GLY A 360 27.91 50.41 -24.55
CA GLY A 360 29.16 49.64 -24.45
C GLY A 360 29.12 48.19 -23.96
N ALA A 361 29.13 47.22 -24.90
CA ALA A 361 30.12 46.12 -24.95
C ALA A 361 29.73 45.03 -26.00
N SER A 362 30.67 44.79 -26.91
CA SER A 362 30.94 43.56 -27.69
C SER A 362 29.78 42.78 -28.33
N TYR A 363 29.65 43.02 -29.63
CA TYR A 363 29.01 42.20 -30.65
C TYR A 363 29.79 40.90 -30.85
N GLN A 364 29.19 39.75 -30.52
CA GLN A 364 29.41 38.47 -31.22
C GLN A 364 28.32 37.47 -30.82
N ALA A 365 27.75 36.79 -31.84
CA ALA A 365 26.76 35.70 -31.79
C ALA A 365 25.27 36.06 -31.58
N GLN A 366 24.64 36.71 -32.57
CA GLN A 366 23.17 36.74 -32.72
C GLN A 366 22.69 36.30 -34.12
N ALA A 367 23.38 35.36 -34.76
CA ALA A 367 23.07 34.89 -36.11
C ALA A 367 22.83 33.37 -36.25
N THR A 368 22.34 32.67 -35.21
CA THR A 368 22.06 31.21 -35.29
C THR A 368 20.75 30.74 -34.64
N VAL A 369 19.86 31.64 -34.21
CA VAL A 369 18.62 31.27 -33.47
C VAL A 369 17.46 30.86 -34.41
N ILE A 370 17.59 31.12 -35.71
CA ILE A 370 16.59 30.73 -36.73
C ILE A 370 16.99 29.37 -37.30
N GLY A 371 16.58 28.27 -36.66
CA GLY A 371 16.73 26.94 -37.29
C GLY A 371 16.81 25.70 -36.38
N ARG A 372 16.94 25.82 -35.05
CA ARG A 372 17.02 24.62 -34.20
C ARG A 372 15.75 23.79 -34.23
N ALA A 373 15.83 22.51 -34.56
CA ALA A 373 14.66 21.65 -34.54
C ALA A 373 14.11 21.46 -33.11
N CYS A 374 12.88 20.96 -32.99
CA CYS A 374 12.32 20.56 -31.70
C CYS A 374 13.19 19.48 -31.04
N GLU A 375 13.57 19.65 -29.78
CA GLU A 375 14.42 18.68 -29.05
C GLU A 375 13.75 17.30 -28.86
N SER A 376 12.42 17.22 -29.01
CA SER A 376 11.69 15.97 -28.80
C SER A 376 11.35 15.23 -30.09
N CYS A 377 11.10 15.91 -31.20
CA CYS A 377 10.66 15.25 -32.44
C CYS A 377 11.45 15.71 -33.67
N TYR A 378 12.44 16.56 -33.48
CA TYR A 378 13.33 17.08 -34.50
C TYR A 378 12.62 17.76 -35.69
N THR A 379 11.35 18.17 -35.52
CA THR A 379 10.67 19.00 -36.52
C THR A 379 11.26 20.41 -36.53
N PRO A 380 11.56 21.00 -37.70
CA PRO A 380 11.93 22.41 -37.81
C PRO A 380 10.72 23.35 -37.84
N GLN A 381 9.50 22.82 -37.94
CA GLN A 381 8.28 23.61 -38.10
C GLN A 381 7.33 23.46 -36.90
N SER A 382 6.82 24.60 -36.42
CA SER A 382 5.79 24.67 -35.40
C SER A 382 5.06 26.01 -35.49
N HIS A 383 3.75 26.01 -35.26
CA HIS A 383 2.97 27.25 -35.16
C HIS A 383 3.30 28.06 -33.89
N GLN A 384 3.80 27.39 -32.85
CA GLN A 384 4.23 28.01 -31.60
C GLN A 384 5.44 27.28 -31.03
N TRP A 385 6.42 28.02 -30.51
CA TRP A 385 7.60 27.49 -29.86
C TRP A 385 7.58 27.79 -28.36
N TYR A 386 8.11 26.86 -27.57
CA TYR A 386 8.27 27.02 -26.12
C TYR A 386 9.71 26.80 -25.70
N SER A 387 10.23 27.64 -24.81
CA SER A 387 11.53 27.44 -24.18
C SER A 387 11.44 26.28 -23.20
N TRP A 388 12.48 25.44 -23.18
CA TRP A 388 12.54 24.26 -22.33
C TRP A 388 13.95 24.11 -21.76
N GLY A 389 14.04 23.74 -20.48
CA GLY A 389 15.33 23.55 -19.80
C GLY A 389 16.02 24.87 -19.36
N PRO A 390 17.28 24.78 -18.90
CA PRO A 390 18.04 25.93 -18.43
C PRO A 390 18.23 27.02 -19.50
N PRO A 391 18.15 28.32 -19.15
CA PRO A 391 18.25 29.42 -20.12
C PRO A 391 19.52 29.42 -20.98
N ASN A 392 20.62 28.89 -20.42
CA ASN A 392 21.92 28.79 -21.10
C ASN A 392 21.96 27.73 -22.21
N MET A 393 21.06 26.74 -22.21
CA MET A 393 21.02 25.69 -23.24
C MET A 393 20.14 26.06 -24.44
N GLN A 394 19.26 27.06 -24.28
CA GLN A 394 18.34 27.54 -25.34
C GLN A 394 17.53 26.43 -26.04
N CYS A 395 17.24 25.34 -25.34
CA CYS A 395 16.45 24.25 -25.87
C CYS A 395 14.99 24.68 -26.10
N ARG A 396 14.37 24.15 -27.15
CA ARG A 396 12.98 24.50 -27.50
C ARG A 396 12.15 23.30 -27.93
N LEU A 397 10.86 23.37 -27.64
CA LEU A 397 9.88 22.38 -28.03
C LEU A 397 8.83 23.01 -28.97
N CYS A 398 8.41 22.24 -29.98
CA CYS A 398 7.22 22.57 -30.75
C CYS A 398 5.97 22.43 -29.87
N ALA A 399 4.83 23.02 -30.29
CA ALA A 399 3.62 23.06 -29.48
C ALA A 399 3.12 21.67 -29.04
N SER A 400 3.15 20.68 -29.94
CA SER A 400 2.72 19.31 -29.63
C SER A 400 3.64 18.61 -28.63
N CYS A 401 4.95 18.87 -28.70
CA CYS A 401 5.93 18.29 -27.76
C CYS A 401 5.92 19.01 -26.42
N TRP A 402 5.63 20.32 -26.39
CA TRP A 402 5.40 21.05 -25.15
C TRP A 402 4.21 20.49 -24.38
N ILE A 403 3.07 20.28 -25.04
CA ILE A 403 1.88 19.69 -24.43
C ILE A 403 2.18 18.27 -23.94
N TYR A 404 2.87 17.46 -24.75
CA TYR A 404 3.30 16.12 -24.34
C TYR A 404 4.18 16.17 -23.09
N TRP A 405 5.21 17.01 -23.08
CA TRP A 405 6.09 17.17 -21.92
C TRP A 405 5.32 17.66 -20.68
N LYS A 406 4.35 18.57 -20.84
CA LYS A 406 3.49 19.01 -19.72
C LYS A 406 2.67 17.84 -19.15
N LYS A 407 2.11 16.98 -20.00
CA LYS A 407 1.24 15.86 -19.59
C LYS A 407 2.02 14.66 -19.04
N TYR A 408 3.13 14.29 -19.64
CA TYR A 408 3.86 13.04 -19.35
C TYR A 408 5.20 13.27 -18.63
N GLY A 409 5.72 14.49 -18.61
CA GLY A 409 6.96 14.84 -17.90
C GLY A 409 8.26 14.39 -18.57
N GLY A 410 8.18 13.81 -19.78
CA GLY A 410 9.32 13.37 -20.60
C GLY A 410 9.18 13.81 -22.07
N LEU A 411 10.25 13.65 -22.85
CA LEU A 411 10.25 13.90 -24.30
C LEU A 411 9.77 12.64 -25.05
N LYS A 412 9.10 12.82 -26.20
CA LYS A 412 8.52 11.72 -27.00
C LYS A 412 9.54 10.74 -27.55
N MET A 413 10.75 11.23 -27.84
CA MET A 413 11.86 10.44 -28.37
C MET A 413 12.97 10.41 -27.32
N PRO A 414 13.76 9.33 -27.25
CA PRO A 414 15.01 9.31 -26.50
C PRO A 414 15.96 10.40 -27.02
N THR A 415 16.72 11.02 -26.12
CA THR A 415 17.78 11.97 -26.50
C THR A 415 18.86 11.21 -27.27
N GLN A 416 19.12 11.56 -28.53
CA GLN A 416 20.26 11.01 -29.26
C GLN A 416 21.53 11.62 -28.67
N THR A 417 22.31 10.84 -27.93
CA THR A 417 23.73 11.15 -27.71
C THR A 417 24.48 10.83 -29.01
N ASP A 418 25.38 11.71 -29.43
CA ASP A 418 26.12 11.66 -30.72
C ASP A 418 26.97 10.40 -30.98
N GLU A 419 26.89 9.35 -30.14
CA GLU A 419 27.59 8.07 -30.35
C GLU A 419 26.92 7.12 -31.37
N ASP A 420 25.63 7.32 -31.70
CA ASP A 420 24.86 6.37 -32.55
C ASP A 420 24.88 6.65 -34.07
N LYS A 421 25.66 7.62 -34.55
CA LYS A 421 25.76 7.93 -36.00
C LYS A 421 26.81 7.13 -36.77
N LEU A 422 27.54 6.22 -36.12
CA LEU A 422 28.63 5.46 -36.77
C LEU A 422 28.43 3.94 -36.80
N SER A 423 27.19 3.44 -36.76
CA SER A 423 26.90 2.00 -36.73
C SER A 423 25.87 1.57 -37.80
N SER A 424 26.09 1.94 -39.06
CA SER A 424 25.44 1.25 -40.19
C SER A 424 26.31 1.33 -41.46
N SER A 425 27.49 0.72 -41.41
CA SER A 425 28.15 0.04 -42.53
C SER A 425 29.57 -0.37 -42.12
N GLN A 426 29.79 -1.67 -41.90
CA GLN A 426 31.10 -2.29 -42.12
C GLN A 426 30.88 -3.64 -42.81
N PRO A 427 31.82 -4.06 -43.65
CA PRO A 427 32.47 -5.33 -43.31
C PRO A 427 34.00 -5.28 -43.36
N THR A 428 34.57 -6.14 -42.49
CA THR A 428 35.89 -6.82 -42.54
C THR A 428 37.17 -5.99 -42.47
N GLU A 429 37.83 -5.95 -41.31
CA GLU A 429 39.01 -6.78 -40.93
C GLU A 429 39.67 -6.23 -39.64
N GLU A 430 40.49 -7.09 -39.02
CA GLU A 430 41.07 -7.01 -37.67
C GLU A 430 41.94 -5.76 -37.38
N SER A 431 41.92 -5.26 -36.13
CA SER A 431 43.13 -5.10 -35.27
C SER A 431 42.92 -4.22 -34.02
N HIS A 432 43.44 -4.73 -32.90
CA HIS A 432 44.05 -4.07 -31.73
C HIS A 432 43.45 -2.80 -31.05
N VAL A 433 42.91 -3.04 -29.85
CA VAL A 433 43.16 -2.36 -28.55
C VAL A 433 43.79 -0.96 -28.54
N ARG A 434 43.08 0.04 -27.97
CA ARG A 434 43.64 0.93 -26.94
C ARG A 434 42.59 1.68 -26.11
N THR A 435 42.74 1.53 -24.79
CA THR A 435 42.15 2.31 -23.71
C THR A 435 42.68 3.75 -23.72
N HIS A 436 41.81 4.74 -23.47
CA HIS A 436 42.22 6.00 -22.85
C HIS A 436 41.09 6.59 -21.98
N LEU A 437 41.32 6.53 -20.66
CA LEU A 437 40.71 7.47 -19.70
C LEU A 437 41.26 8.87 -19.97
N SER A 438 40.44 9.91 -19.79
CA SER A 438 40.96 11.22 -19.41
C SER A 438 40.08 11.92 -18.38
N ARG A 439 40.74 12.30 -17.28
CA ARG A 439 40.29 13.15 -16.18
C ARG A 439 40.65 14.61 -16.49
N GLN A 440 39.83 15.56 -16.04
CA GLN A 440 40.19 16.84 -15.37
C GLN A 440 38.85 17.52 -15.03
N ALA A 441 38.43 17.81 -13.78
CA ALA A 441 39.01 18.45 -12.60
C ALA A 441 39.14 19.98 -12.73
N THR A 442 38.30 20.74 -11.99
CA THR A 442 38.69 21.99 -11.32
C THR A 442 37.89 22.20 -10.04
N GLN A 443 38.57 22.80 -9.06
CA GLN A 443 38.33 22.82 -7.63
C GLN A 443 37.46 24.01 -7.18
N GLY A 444 36.78 23.86 -6.03
CA GLY A 444 36.22 24.96 -5.25
C GLY A 444 36.37 24.68 -3.75
N THR A 445 37.02 25.59 -3.03
CA THR A 445 37.30 25.60 -1.58
C THR A 445 36.04 25.76 -0.70
N PRO A 446 36.03 25.26 0.56
CA PRO A 446 34.84 25.29 1.41
C PRO A 446 34.76 26.55 2.29
N VAL A 447 33.56 27.11 2.40
CA VAL A 447 33.21 28.16 3.37
C VAL A 447 32.89 27.52 4.73
N ARG A 448 33.49 28.08 5.79
CA ARG A 448 33.28 27.73 7.19
C ARG A 448 32.03 28.47 7.69
N ASN A 449 31.05 27.77 8.27
CA ASN A 449 30.10 28.34 9.22
C ASN A 449 29.84 27.33 10.34
N THR A 450 29.86 27.84 11.57
CA THR A 450 29.80 27.15 12.86
C THR A 450 28.36 27.00 13.36
N GLY A 451 28.03 25.88 14.03
CA GLY A 451 26.79 25.76 14.83
C GLY A 451 26.25 24.35 15.10
N SER A 452 26.67 23.75 16.22
CA SER A 452 25.98 22.73 17.06
C SER A 452 25.86 21.25 16.59
N PRO A 453 26.00 20.26 17.52
CA PRO A 453 26.31 18.87 17.18
C PRO A 453 25.05 18.00 17.03
N LYS A 454 24.93 17.30 15.91
CA LYS A 454 24.04 16.13 15.79
C LYS A 454 24.88 14.88 15.55
N SER A 455 24.63 13.86 16.35
CA SER A 455 25.26 12.54 16.33
C SER A 455 25.24 11.94 14.92
N ALA A 456 26.38 11.99 14.24
CA ALA A 456 26.57 11.31 12.98
C ALA A 456 26.71 9.80 13.23
N VAL A 457 25.60 9.08 13.09
CA VAL A 457 25.64 7.64 12.83
C VAL A 457 26.39 7.47 11.51
N LYS A 458 27.63 6.99 11.55
CA LYS A 458 28.42 6.70 10.35
C LYS A 458 27.65 5.69 9.49
N THR A 459 26.99 6.19 8.46
CA THR A 459 26.43 5.40 7.37
C THR A 459 27.55 4.61 6.72
N ARG A 460 27.34 3.29 6.55
CA ARG A 460 28.29 2.41 5.86
C ARG A 460 28.58 2.98 4.47
N GLN A 461 29.85 3.27 4.17
CA GLN A 461 30.26 3.65 2.81
C GLN A 461 30.01 2.48 1.86
N ALA A 462 29.25 2.72 0.80
CA ALA A 462 29.11 1.79 -0.31
C ALA A 462 30.42 1.75 -1.11
N PHE A 463 30.90 0.55 -1.45
CA PHE A 463 32.04 0.35 -2.32
C PHE A 463 31.81 -0.84 -3.25
N PHE A 464 32.44 -0.81 -4.43
CA PHE A 464 32.45 -1.91 -5.39
C PHE A 464 33.88 -2.48 -5.45
N LEU A 465 34.01 -3.81 -5.39
CA LEU A 465 35.30 -4.50 -5.46
C LEU A 465 35.29 -5.53 -6.59
N HIS A 466 36.07 -5.24 -7.63
CA HIS A 466 36.38 -6.20 -8.69
C HIS A 466 37.87 -6.57 -8.63
N THR A 467 38.19 -7.81 -8.22
CA THR A 467 39.60 -8.22 -8.03
C THR A 467 40.27 -8.58 -9.36
N THR A 468 41.45 -8.03 -9.62
CA THR A 468 42.26 -8.33 -10.81
C THR A 468 42.77 -9.78 -10.84
N CYS A 469 43.13 -10.29 -12.02
CA CYS A 469 43.75 -11.61 -12.19
C CYS A 469 45.03 -11.75 -11.35
N TRP A 470 45.88 -10.72 -11.37
CA TRP A 470 47.08 -10.60 -10.54
C TRP A 470 46.81 -10.78 -9.04
N THR A 471 45.73 -10.16 -8.54
CA THR A 471 45.33 -10.31 -7.14
C THR A 471 44.85 -11.74 -6.83
N LYS A 472 44.22 -12.41 -7.80
CA LYS A 472 43.82 -13.82 -7.66
C LYS A 472 45.04 -14.75 -7.60
N LEU A 473 46.03 -14.53 -8.48
CA LEU A 473 47.28 -15.29 -8.52
C LEU A 473 48.14 -15.05 -7.27
N ALA A 474 48.26 -13.81 -6.80
CA ALA A 474 49.04 -13.48 -5.60
C ALA A 474 48.55 -14.24 -4.35
N ARG A 475 47.24 -14.46 -4.21
CA ARG A 475 46.68 -15.27 -3.11
C ARG A 475 47.09 -16.75 -3.18
N GLN A 476 47.39 -17.25 -4.37
CA GLN A 476 47.78 -18.64 -4.61
C GLN A 476 49.29 -18.86 -4.50
N VAL A 477 50.10 -17.87 -4.88
CA VAL A 477 51.56 -17.89 -4.73
C VAL A 477 51.95 -17.66 -3.27
N CYS A 478 51.43 -16.61 -2.64
CA CYS A 478 51.81 -16.20 -1.27
C CYS A 478 50.98 -16.92 -0.19
N LYS A 479 50.72 -18.23 -0.34
CA LYS A 479 49.85 -19.03 0.56
C LYS A 479 50.33 -19.01 2.02
N ASN A 480 51.64 -19.05 2.23
CA ASN A 480 52.25 -19.15 3.56
C ASN A 480 52.19 -17.81 4.31
N THR A 481 52.30 -16.70 3.59
CA THR A 481 52.24 -15.34 4.15
C THR A 481 50.81 -14.86 4.34
N LEU A 482 49.90 -15.17 3.40
CA LEU A 482 48.49 -14.81 3.50
C LEU A 482 47.72 -15.67 4.50
N ARG A 483 48.10 -16.95 4.66
CA ARG A 483 47.42 -17.93 5.54
C ARG A 483 45.90 -17.92 5.37
N LEU A 484 45.43 -18.15 4.14
CA LEU A 484 44.02 -18.04 3.71
C LEU A 484 43.00 -18.62 4.69
N ARG A 485 43.24 -19.81 5.27
CA ARG A 485 42.32 -20.43 6.24
C ARG A 485 42.16 -19.63 7.52
N GLN A 486 43.24 -19.00 8.00
CA GLN A 486 43.23 -18.17 9.19
C GLN A 486 42.57 -16.82 8.91
N ALA A 487 42.92 -16.18 7.78
CA ALA A 487 42.34 -14.91 7.37
C ALA A 487 40.81 -15.00 7.13
N ALA A 488 40.33 -16.09 6.52
CA ALA A 488 38.90 -16.31 6.29
C ALA A 488 38.07 -16.42 7.58
N ARG A 489 38.68 -16.85 8.69
CA ARG A 489 38.03 -16.95 10.01
C ARG A 489 38.24 -15.72 10.89
N ARG A 490 38.99 -14.72 10.42
CA ARG A 490 39.35 -13.50 11.16
C ARG A 490 39.17 -12.24 10.28
N PRO A 491 37.92 -11.89 9.92
CA PRO A 491 37.63 -10.84 8.94
C PRO A 491 38.03 -9.42 9.40
N PHE A 492 38.21 -9.21 10.71
CA PHE A 492 38.58 -7.92 11.28
C PHE A 492 40.08 -7.77 11.57
N VAL A 493 40.89 -8.80 11.30
CA VAL A 493 42.35 -8.73 11.47
C VAL A 493 42.97 -8.22 10.16
N PRO A 494 43.71 -7.10 10.17
CA PRO A 494 44.31 -6.56 8.96
C PRO A 494 45.34 -7.54 8.39
N ILE A 495 45.26 -7.76 7.07
CA ILE A 495 46.21 -8.59 6.33
C ILE A 495 47.39 -7.71 5.93
N ASN A 496 48.62 -8.23 6.07
CA ASN A 496 49.83 -7.53 5.66
C ASN A 496 49.96 -7.51 4.13
N CYS A 497 49.27 -6.58 3.48
CA CYS A 497 49.26 -6.42 2.03
C CYS A 497 50.65 -6.08 1.45
N ALA A 498 51.53 -5.45 2.22
CA ALA A 498 52.88 -5.08 1.78
C ALA A 498 53.77 -6.32 1.64
N ALA A 499 53.75 -7.21 2.64
CA ALA A 499 54.51 -8.47 2.59
C ALA A 499 54.06 -9.37 1.42
N ILE A 500 52.75 -9.45 1.17
CA ILE A 500 52.20 -10.24 0.05
C ILE A 500 52.65 -9.67 -1.30
N LYS A 501 52.65 -8.35 -1.47
CA LYS A 501 53.12 -7.71 -2.70
C LYS A 501 54.62 -7.92 -2.94
N ALA A 502 55.43 -7.83 -1.88
CA ALA A 502 56.87 -8.06 -1.95
C ALA A 502 57.20 -9.51 -2.31
N GLU A 503 56.59 -10.49 -1.62
CA GLU A 503 56.78 -11.91 -1.92
C GLU A 503 56.28 -12.28 -3.32
N TYR A 504 55.16 -11.68 -3.76
CA TYR A 504 54.66 -11.93 -5.11
C TYR A 504 55.63 -11.39 -6.16
N ALA A 505 56.17 -10.19 -5.99
CA ALA A 505 57.12 -9.60 -6.93
C ALA A 505 58.40 -10.44 -7.06
N ASP A 506 58.86 -11.04 -5.96
CA ASP A 506 60.05 -11.90 -5.92
C ASP A 506 59.81 -13.28 -6.56
N ARG A 507 58.62 -13.87 -6.33
CA ARG A 507 58.31 -15.25 -6.74
C ARG A 507 57.54 -15.38 -8.05
N HIS A 508 57.12 -14.28 -8.67
CA HIS A 508 56.25 -14.32 -9.85
C HIS A 508 56.90 -14.99 -11.07
N CYS A 509 58.24 -15.02 -11.16
CA CYS A 509 58.94 -15.66 -12.27
C CYS A 509 58.92 -17.20 -12.22
N GLU A 510 58.69 -17.83 -11.06
CA GLU A 510 58.79 -19.30 -10.90
C GLU A 510 57.56 -20.08 -11.40
N LEU A 511 56.47 -19.42 -11.82
CA LEU A 511 55.18 -20.06 -12.13
C LEU A 511 54.62 -19.73 -13.52
N ALA A 512 55.42 -19.15 -14.41
CA ALA A 512 55.02 -18.75 -15.77
C ALA A 512 54.79 -19.94 -16.76
N GLY A 513 54.32 -21.08 -16.26
CA GLY A 513 54.12 -22.30 -17.05
C GLY A 513 53.14 -23.28 -16.43
N ASN A 514 51.88 -22.86 -16.26
CA ASN A 514 50.65 -23.67 -16.43
C ASN A 514 49.47 -23.05 -15.67
N PRO A 515 48.27 -22.94 -16.28
CA PRO A 515 47.05 -22.64 -15.53
C PRO A 515 46.74 -23.85 -14.64
N LEU A 516 47.07 -23.74 -13.35
CA LEU A 516 46.72 -24.74 -12.34
C LEU A 516 45.20 -24.91 -12.33
N LYS A 517 44.68 -25.94 -13.01
CA LYS A 517 43.30 -26.41 -12.90
C LYS A 517 43.05 -26.69 -11.42
N ILE A 518 42.31 -25.82 -10.75
CA ILE A 518 41.81 -26.07 -9.39
C ILE A 518 40.75 -27.16 -9.54
N LYS A 519 41.18 -28.43 -9.55
CA LYS A 519 40.27 -29.53 -9.27
C LYS A 519 39.87 -29.39 -7.81
N SER A 520 38.72 -28.77 -7.58
CA SER A 520 38.06 -28.80 -6.29
C SER A 520 37.62 -30.24 -6.03
N THR A 521 38.48 -31.03 -5.39
CA THR A 521 38.12 -32.35 -4.85
C THR A 521 37.28 -32.14 -3.58
N ARG A 522 36.11 -31.52 -3.72
CA ARG A 522 35.11 -31.52 -2.64
C ARG A 522 34.65 -32.96 -2.51
N LYS A 523 34.73 -33.50 -1.29
CA LYS A 523 34.13 -34.80 -1.00
C LYS A 523 32.62 -34.70 -1.22
N PRO A 524 31.97 -35.72 -1.79
CA PRO A 524 30.51 -35.72 -1.96
C PRO A 524 29.84 -35.70 -0.58
N LEU A 525 28.61 -35.16 -0.54
CA LEU A 525 27.84 -35.03 0.70
C LEU A 525 27.67 -36.37 1.42
N SER A 526 27.53 -37.47 0.67
CA SER A 526 27.46 -38.84 1.20
C SER A 526 28.66 -39.22 2.07
N CYS A 527 29.87 -38.80 1.68
CA CYS A 527 31.10 -39.04 2.44
C CYS A 527 31.15 -38.23 3.74
N ILE A 528 30.51 -37.05 3.75
CA ILE A 528 30.42 -36.18 4.93
C ILE A 528 29.38 -36.73 5.90
N ILE A 529 28.23 -37.20 5.40
CA ILE A 529 27.18 -37.83 6.21
C ILE A 529 27.73 -39.08 6.89
N GLY A 530 28.37 -40.00 6.13
CA GLY A 530 28.97 -41.20 6.73
C GLY A 530 30.04 -40.87 7.77
N TYR A 531 30.83 -39.80 7.59
CA TYR A 531 31.80 -39.35 8.61
C TYR A 531 31.11 -38.84 9.89
N LEU A 532 30.01 -38.10 9.77
CA LEU A 532 29.26 -37.57 10.91
C LEU A 532 28.49 -38.67 11.67
N GLU A 533 28.04 -39.72 10.97
CA GLU A 533 27.40 -40.88 11.58
C GLU A 533 28.38 -41.72 12.41
N ILE A 534 29.61 -41.89 11.93
CA ILE A 534 30.67 -42.62 12.66
C ILE A 534 31.24 -41.76 13.80
N HIS A 535 31.09 -40.43 13.74
CA HIS A 535 31.62 -39.49 14.74
C HIS A 535 30.51 -38.59 15.32
N PRO A 536 29.55 -39.17 16.07
CA PRO A 536 28.46 -38.41 16.66
C PRO A 536 29.00 -37.42 17.70
N ALA A 537 28.41 -36.22 17.73
CA ALA A 537 28.82 -35.17 18.65
C ALA A 537 28.50 -35.57 20.11
N VAL A 538 29.53 -35.82 20.91
CA VAL A 538 29.40 -35.92 22.36
C VAL A 538 29.13 -34.52 22.91
N LYS A 539 27.87 -34.24 23.29
CA LYS A 539 27.51 -32.99 23.95
C LYS A 539 28.21 -32.93 25.32
N PRO A 540 28.97 -31.88 25.64
CA PRO A 540 29.46 -31.69 27.00
C PRO A 540 28.27 -31.40 27.93
N ASN A 541 28.19 -32.13 29.04
CA ASN A 541 27.23 -31.90 30.12
C ASN A 541 27.48 -30.51 30.72
N VAL A 542 26.69 -29.51 30.32
CA VAL A 542 26.65 -28.22 31.01
C VAL A 542 25.78 -28.38 32.24
N ILE A 543 26.43 -28.63 33.37
CA ILE A 543 25.84 -28.56 34.71
C ILE A 543 25.38 -27.12 34.92
N ARG A 544 24.06 -26.94 35.07
CA ARG A 544 23.41 -25.65 35.32
C ARG A 544 23.47 -25.37 36.82
N SER A 545 24.50 -24.67 37.28
CA SER A 545 24.62 -24.23 38.68
C SER A 545 23.60 -23.12 39.00
N THR A 546 22.95 -23.24 40.16
CA THR A 546 21.98 -22.31 40.74
C THR A 546 22.58 -20.93 41.11
N PRO A 547 21.80 -19.83 41.15
CA PRO A 547 22.33 -18.48 41.35
C PRO A 547 22.46 -18.14 42.85
N SER A 548 23.61 -17.60 43.26
CA SER A 548 23.79 -16.94 44.55
C SER A 548 23.68 -15.41 44.43
N LEU A 549 23.02 -14.78 45.40
CA LEU A 549 22.88 -13.34 45.57
C LEU A 549 24.24 -12.61 45.62
N GLN A 550 24.36 -11.51 44.87
CA GLN A 550 24.98 -10.24 45.29
C GLN A 550 24.70 -9.12 44.25
N SER A 551 24.21 -7.98 44.74
CA SER A 551 23.87 -6.72 44.04
C SER A 551 25.07 -5.77 43.90
N PRO A 552 24.96 -4.58 43.27
CA PRO A 552 24.27 -4.19 42.03
C PRO A 552 25.22 -3.43 41.06
N SER A 553 24.98 -3.48 39.74
CA SER A 553 25.60 -2.52 38.80
C SER A 553 24.59 -1.99 37.77
N ALA A 554 24.38 -0.67 37.84
CA ALA A 554 23.81 0.26 36.87
C ALA A 554 22.81 -0.28 35.81
N LYS A 555 21.51 -0.05 36.06
CA LYS A 555 20.46 -0.13 35.04
C LYS A 555 20.64 0.99 34.02
N ARG A 556 21.02 0.65 32.79
CA ARG A 556 20.71 1.46 31.60
C ARG A 556 19.42 0.89 31.00
N LEU A 557 18.34 1.66 31.14
CA LEU A 557 17.04 1.41 30.53
C LEU A 557 17.21 1.35 29.00
N LEU A 558 16.95 0.18 28.41
CA LEU A 558 16.47 0.06 27.05
C LEU A 558 15.18 -0.76 27.11
N ALA A 559 14.07 -0.04 27.01
CA ALA A 559 12.75 -0.63 26.83
C ALA A 559 12.73 -1.38 25.48
N PRO A 560 12.17 -2.60 25.42
CA PRO A 560 11.80 -3.19 24.15
C PRO A 560 10.56 -2.45 23.63
N SER A 561 10.68 -1.77 22.49
CA SER A 561 9.53 -1.21 21.78
C SER A 561 8.72 -2.35 21.17
N ASN A 562 7.53 -2.58 21.73
CA ASN A 562 6.47 -3.37 21.11
C ASN A 562 6.08 -2.72 19.77
N HIS A 563 6.54 -3.28 18.65
CA HIS A 563 5.92 -3.05 17.35
C HIS A 563 4.86 -4.12 17.12
N SER A 564 3.70 -3.95 17.77
CA SER A 564 2.46 -4.56 17.33
C SER A 564 2.03 -3.85 16.05
N SER A 565 2.22 -4.49 14.91
CA SER A 565 1.66 -4.05 13.63
C SER A 565 0.14 -4.14 13.69
N LEU A 566 -0.52 -2.99 13.72
CA LEU A 566 -1.97 -2.86 13.53
C LEU A 566 -2.31 -3.26 12.08
N SER A 567 -2.73 -4.51 11.89
CA SER A 567 -3.41 -4.95 10.68
C SER A 567 -4.86 -4.46 10.70
N ILE A 568 -5.09 -3.22 10.27
CA ILE A 568 -6.44 -2.71 10.02
C ILE A 568 -6.77 -3.00 8.56
N LEU A 569 -7.27 -4.22 8.34
CA LEU A 569 -7.99 -4.63 7.14
C LEU A 569 -9.30 -3.83 7.06
N GLY A 570 -9.26 -2.68 6.39
CA GLY A 570 -10.46 -1.99 5.94
C GLY A 570 -11.12 -2.81 4.83
N LYS A 571 -12.10 -3.64 5.19
CA LYS A 571 -13.00 -4.31 4.22
C LYS A 571 -13.69 -3.23 3.38
N ARG A 572 -13.39 -3.15 2.09
CA ARG A 572 -14.21 -2.43 1.10
C ARG A 572 -15.21 -3.41 0.50
N ASN A 573 -16.50 -3.07 0.59
CA ASN A 573 -17.57 -3.73 -0.13
C ASN A 573 -17.46 -3.38 -1.62
N TYR A 574 -17.28 -4.40 -2.46
CA TYR A 574 -17.51 -4.32 -3.90
C TYR A 574 -19.02 -4.44 -4.12
N SER A 575 -19.69 -3.35 -4.49
CA SER A 575 -21.03 -3.40 -5.08
C SER A 575 -20.90 -3.18 -6.58
N HIS A 576 -21.03 -4.26 -7.35
CA HIS A 576 -21.24 -4.20 -8.79
C HIS A 576 -22.62 -3.59 -9.06
N HIS A 577 -22.65 -2.49 -9.80
CA HIS A 577 -23.85 -2.07 -10.54
C HIS A 577 -23.80 -2.75 -11.92
N ASN A 578 -24.61 -3.79 -12.09
CA ASN A 578 -25.15 -4.17 -13.39
C ASN A 578 -26.67 -3.95 -13.29
N GLY A 579 -27.14 -2.89 -13.92
CA GLY A 579 -28.55 -2.65 -14.19
C GLY A 579 -28.67 -2.36 -15.67
N LEU A 580 -28.99 -3.41 -16.43
CA LEU A 580 -29.47 -3.33 -17.81
C LEU A 580 -30.94 -2.88 -17.78
N ASP A 581 -31.33 -2.24 -18.88
CA ASP A 581 -32.65 -1.69 -19.20
C ASP A 581 -33.85 -2.57 -18.80
N GLY A 582 -34.93 -1.87 -18.40
CA GLY A 582 -36.26 -2.41 -18.10
C GLY A 582 -37.16 -1.35 -17.48
#